data_AF-A0A977PXV9-F1
#
_entry.id   AF-A0A977PXV9-F1
#
_cell.length_a   1.000
_cell.length_b   1.000
_cell.length_c   1.000
_cell.angle_alpha   90.00
_cell.angle_beta   90.00
_cell.angle_gamma   90.00
#
_symmetry.space_group_name_H-M   'P 1'
#
loop_
_entity.id
_entity.type
_entity.pdbx_description
1 polymer ?
#
loop_
_entity_poly.entity_id
_entity_poly.type
_entity_poly.pdbx_seq_one_letter_code
_entity_poly.pdbx_strand_id
1 'polypeptide(L)'
;MLSNPYGSVYKIHGCVSDIQNIIITEEDYERFDKRYELIRAQLLSLFIHNPIIFIGYSISDVNIKNILKTIFMCIEPNSKNAERIRKNFLLVEHQKDSISEEIREHDIDIEGFGTIRINKRKTDNYEIIYKSLSNLHLSVSAMDVRKVQDVFKEIKTGGEIKVSITDDLETLKNGEKVLAIGSINNKNMSSILHQK
;
A
#
# COMPACT_ATOMS: atom_id res chain seq x y z
N MET A 1 10.35 14.87 5.62
CA MET A 1 9.50 13.75 5.17
C MET A 1 9.44 13.80 3.65
N LEU A 2 10.30 13.04 3.00
CA LEU A 2 10.43 13.04 1.55
C LEU A 2 9.33 12.14 0.99
N SER A 3 8.36 12.75 0.31
CA SER A 3 7.33 12.07 -0.45
C SER A 3 7.99 11.32 -1.61
N ASN A 4 8.27 10.04 -1.44
CA ASN A 4 8.59 9.19 -2.57
C ASN A 4 7.33 9.08 -3.45
N PRO A 5 7.36 9.52 -4.72
CA PRO A 5 6.18 9.50 -5.60
C PRO A 5 5.68 8.08 -5.92
N TYR A 6 6.46 7.04 -5.61
CA TYR A 6 6.16 5.63 -5.90
C TYR A 6 5.61 4.85 -4.70
N GLY A 7 5.30 5.53 -3.60
CA GLY A 7 4.84 4.93 -2.35
C GLY A 7 5.96 4.77 -1.31
N SER A 8 5.56 4.52 -0.06
CA SER A 8 6.45 4.39 1.09
C SER A 8 6.39 2.98 1.64
N VAL A 9 7.56 2.38 1.88
CA VAL A 9 7.69 1.07 2.53
C VAL A 9 8.04 1.29 4.00
N TYR A 10 7.16 0.85 4.89
CA TYR A 10 7.39 0.90 6.34
C TYR A 10 7.71 -0.51 6.85
N LYS A 11 8.94 -0.70 7.34
CA LYS A 11 9.35 -1.96 7.98
C LYS A 11 9.22 -1.82 9.50
N ILE A 12 8.02 -2.10 10.01
CA ILE A 12 7.68 -1.89 11.43
C ILE A 12 8.57 -2.74 12.35
N HIS A 13 8.84 -3.99 11.98
CA HIS A 13 9.68 -4.93 12.75
C HIS A 13 11.18 -4.85 12.42
N GLY A 14 11.64 -3.75 11.81
CA GLY A 14 13.03 -3.59 11.41
C GLY A 14 13.39 -4.31 10.12
N CYS A 15 14.69 -4.47 9.86
CA CYS A 15 15.19 -4.98 8.59
C CYS A 15 16.36 -5.95 8.82
N VAL A 16 16.45 -7.00 8.00
CA VAL A 16 17.58 -7.95 8.03
C VAL A 16 18.93 -7.29 7.77
N SER A 17 18.96 -6.14 7.08
CA SER A 17 20.17 -5.35 6.87
C SER A 17 20.60 -4.53 8.09
N ASP A 18 19.73 -4.40 9.10
CA ASP A 18 19.96 -3.65 10.32
C ASP A 18 19.41 -4.44 11.52
N ILE A 19 20.16 -5.47 11.90
CA ILE A 19 19.77 -6.48 12.89
C ILE A 19 19.53 -5.86 14.26
N GLN A 20 20.21 -4.76 14.59
CA GLN A 20 20.12 -4.10 15.91
C GLN A 20 18.75 -3.45 16.17
N ASN A 21 17.99 -3.17 15.10
CA ASN A 21 16.67 -2.54 15.17
C ASN A 21 15.53 -3.51 14.82
N ILE A 22 15.82 -4.81 14.73
CA ILE A 22 14.79 -5.84 14.54
C ILE A 22 14.00 -6.00 15.84
N ILE A 23 12.69 -6.23 15.72
CA ILE A 23 11.77 -6.43 16.84
C ILE A 23 11.25 -7.85 16.80
N ILE A 24 11.71 -8.69 17.73
CA ILE A 24 11.30 -10.10 17.82
C ILE A 24 10.92 -10.48 19.26
N THR A 25 11.72 -10.08 20.26
CA THR A 25 11.50 -10.51 21.65
C THR A 25 10.50 -9.61 22.37
N GLU A 26 9.95 -10.10 23.48
CA GLU A 26 9.04 -9.33 24.34
C GLU A 26 9.68 -8.01 24.79
N GLU A 27 10.96 -8.02 25.18
CA GLU A 27 11.69 -6.81 25.55
C GLU A 27 11.87 -5.83 24.38
N ASP A 28 11.93 -6.32 23.14
CA ASP A 28 11.95 -5.46 21.95
C ASP A 28 10.61 -4.77 21.77
N TYR A 29 9.50 -5.50 21.95
CA TYR A 29 8.15 -4.94 21.89
C TYR A 29 7.92 -3.88 22.97
N GLU A 30 8.34 -4.13 24.21
CA GLU A 30 8.26 -3.13 25.29
C GLU A 30 9.05 -1.84 24.97
N ARG A 31 10.25 -2.01 24.40
CA ARG A 31 11.09 -0.88 23.99
C ARG A 31 10.57 -0.18 22.74
N PHE A 32 9.87 -0.90 21.87
CA PHE A 32 9.25 -0.37 20.67
C PHE A 32 8.03 0.49 21.01
N ASP A 33 7.14 0.00 21.86
CA ASP A 33 5.90 0.70 22.25
C ASP A 33 6.20 2.06 22.87
N LYS A 34 7.30 2.20 23.61
CA LYS A 34 7.74 3.47 24.21
C LYS A 34 8.35 4.46 23.20
N ARG A 35 8.97 3.97 22.12
CA ARG A 35 9.76 4.81 21.19
C ARG A 35 9.00 5.27 19.95
N TYR A 36 7.95 4.56 19.54
CA TYR A 36 7.37 4.72 18.20
C TYR A 36 5.91 5.18 18.19
N GLU A 37 5.47 5.89 19.22
CA GLU A 37 4.12 6.50 19.32
C GLU A 37 3.74 7.30 18.06
N LEU A 38 4.68 8.08 17.51
CA LEU A 38 4.47 8.86 16.29
C LEU A 38 4.18 8.00 15.05
N ILE A 39 4.87 6.86 14.90
CA ILE A 39 4.63 5.94 13.78
C ILE A 39 3.24 5.31 13.93
N ARG A 40 2.85 4.93 15.16
CA ARG A 40 1.51 4.40 15.41
C ARG A 40 0.44 5.42 15.04
N ALA A 41 0.59 6.69 15.43
CA ALA A 41 -0.34 7.75 15.07
C ALA A 41 -0.47 7.92 13.54
N GLN A 42 0.64 7.88 12.81
CA GLN A 42 0.62 7.95 11.34
C GLN A 42 -0.07 6.74 10.70
N LEU A 43 0.22 5.52 11.17
CA LEU A 43 -0.42 4.29 10.69
C LEU A 43 -1.93 4.31 10.96
N LEU A 44 -2.36 4.74 12.14
CA LEU A 44 -3.77 4.87 12.49
C LEU A 44 -4.49 5.84 11.55
N SER A 45 -3.88 7.00 11.27
CA SER A 45 -4.42 7.96 10.31
C SER A 45 -4.55 7.34 8.91
N LEU A 46 -3.53 6.62 8.44
CA LEU A 46 -3.58 5.92 7.15
C LEU A 46 -4.72 4.90 7.10
N PHE A 47 -4.92 4.12 8.16
CA PHE A 47 -5.95 3.09 8.25
C PHE A 47 -7.39 3.63 8.30
N ILE A 48 -7.59 4.81 8.89
CA ILE A 48 -8.91 5.45 8.95
C ILE A 48 -9.32 6.01 7.58
N HIS A 49 -8.36 6.51 6.79
CA HIS A 49 -8.64 7.23 5.55
C HIS A 49 -8.56 6.38 4.28
N ASN A 50 -7.89 5.23 4.31
CA ASN A 50 -7.63 4.41 3.13
C ASN A 50 -8.14 2.98 3.31
N PRO A 51 -8.52 2.27 2.22
CA PRO A 51 -8.74 0.84 2.27
C PRO A 51 -7.43 0.10 2.57
N ILE A 52 -7.48 -0.91 3.44
CA ILE A 52 -6.32 -1.66 3.93
C ILE A 52 -6.55 -3.15 3.71
N ILE A 53 -5.52 -3.80 3.18
CA ILE A 53 -5.50 -5.25 2.98
C ILE A 53 -4.39 -5.85 3.85
N PHE A 54 -4.76 -6.71 4.78
CA PHE A 54 -3.81 -7.50 5.58
C PHE A 54 -3.59 -8.84 4.87
N ILE A 55 -2.39 -9.09 4.35
CA ILE A 55 -2.07 -10.28 3.56
C ILE A 55 -1.15 -11.21 4.36
N GLY A 56 -1.55 -12.47 4.49
CA GLY A 56 -0.73 -13.50 5.16
C GLY A 56 -0.84 -13.48 6.68
N TYR A 57 -1.81 -12.75 7.22
CA TYR A 57 -2.07 -12.70 8.66
C TYR A 57 -3.24 -13.59 9.06
N SER A 58 -3.12 -14.18 10.25
CA SER A 58 -4.25 -14.83 10.92
C SER A 58 -5.09 -13.79 11.65
N ILE A 59 -6.38 -14.06 11.79
CA ILE A 59 -7.24 -13.23 12.63
C ILE A 59 -6.86 -13.25 14.12
N SER A 60 -6.15 -14.29 14.55
CA SER A 60 -5.67 -14.42 15.92
C SER A 60 -4.40 -13.63 16.20
N ASP A 61 -3.81 -12.98 15.19
CA ASP A 61 -2.58 -12.21 15.33
C ASP A 61 -2.77 -11.01 16.28
N VAL A 62 -1.88 -10.89 17.27
CA VAL A 62 -1.94 -9.86 18.31
C VAL A 62 -1.74 -8.45 17.74
N ASN A 63 -0.88 -8.29 16.74
CA ASN A 63 -0.63 -7.00 16.10
C ASN A 63 -1.88 -6.54 15.35
N ILE A 64 -2.51 -7.45 14.59
CA ILE A 64 -3.75 -7.16 13.86
C ILE A 64 -4.89 -6.80 14.83
N LYS A 65 -5.08 -7.58 15.90
CA LYS A 65 -6.08 -7.28 16.94
C LYS A 65 -5.83 -5.92 17.59
N ASN A 66 -4.58 -5.61 17.94
CA ASN A 66 -4.22 -4.32 18.55
C ASN A 66 -4.47 -3.15 17.60
N ILE A 67 -4.10 -3.27 16.32
CA ILE A 67 -4.36 -2.25 15.30
C ILE A 67 -5.87 -2.00 15.16
N LEU A 68 -6.67 -3.06 15.00
CA LEU A 68 -8.13 -2.94 14.86
C LEU A 68 -8.75 -2.35 16.12
N LYS A 69 -8.33 -2.80 17.32
CA LYS A 69 -8.77 -2.24 18.59
C LYS A 69 -8.54 -0.73 18.64
N THR A 70 -7.33 -0.27 18.34
CA THR A 70 -7.01 1.16 18.41
C THR A 70 -7.82 1.98 17.41
N ILE A 71 -8.00 1.50 16.17
CA ILE A 71 -8.81 2.19 15.15
C ILE A 71 -10.25 2.35 15.62
N PHE A 72 -10.89 1.25 16.05
CA PHE A 72 -12.29 1.27 16.43
C PHE A 72 -12.56 1.94 17.78
N MET A 73 -11.56 2.02 18.68
CA MET A 73 -11.65 2.86 19.89
C MET A 73 -11.72 4.35 19.58
N CYS A 74 -11.14 4.81 18.46
CA CYS A 74 -11.17 6.20 18.05
C CYS A 74 -12.46 6.60 17.30
N ILE A 75 -13.41 5.69 17.12
CA ILE A 75 -14.60 5.90 16.31
C ILE A 75 -15.84 5.57 17.14
N GLU A 76 -16.87 6.39 17.02
CA GLU A 76 -18.16 6.12 17.67
C GLU A 76 -18.77 4.80 17.16
N PRO A 77 -19.13 3.88 18.07
CA PRO A 77 -19.82 2.65 17.71
C PRO A 77 -21.12 2.97 16.96
N ASN A 78 -21.43 2.19 15.93
CA ASN A 78 -22.65 2.32 15.10
C ASN A 78 -22.79 3.65 14.31
N SER A 79 -21.71 4.41 14.14
CA SER A 79 -21.68 5.54 13.23
C SER A 79 -21.55 5.11 11.76
N LYS A 80 -21.99 5.95 10.81
CA LYS A 80 -21.75 5.75 9.36
C LYS A 80 -20.25 5.63 9.04
N ASN A 81 -19.41 6.33 9.81
CA ASN A 81 -17.95 6.25 9.68
C ASN A 81 -17.44 4.87 10.10
N ALA A 82 -17.94 4.30 11.20
CA ALA A 82 -17.59 2.95 11.61
C ALA A 82 -17.96 1.91 10.56
N GLU A 83 -19.15 2.02 9.93
CA GLU A 83 -19.55 1.12 8.85
C GLU A 83 -18.64 1.23 7.62
N ARG A 84 -18.31 2.45 7.20
CA ARG A 84 -17.36 2.68 6.10
C ARG A 84 -16.00 2.07 6.39
N ILE A 85 -15.51 2.28 7.61
CA ILE A 85 -14.19 1.80 8.03
C ILE A 85 -14.16 0.26 8.11
N ARG A 86 -15.24 -0.40 8.56
CA ARG A 86 -15.36 -1.88 8.48
C ARG A 86 -15.22 -2.38 7.04
N LYS A 87 -15.87 -1.73 6.08
CA LYS A 87 -15.81 -2.10 4.65
C LYS A 87 -14.44 -1.88 4.03
N ASN A 88 -13.64 -0.97 4.59
CA ASN A 88 -12.30 -0.65 4.11
C ASN A 88 -11.24 -1.70 4.49
N PHE A 89 -11.53 -2.63 5.40
CA PHE A 89 -10.58 -3.69 5.77
C PHE A 89 -10.86 -4.99 5.04
N LEU A 90 -9.81 -5.60 4.50
CA LEU A 90 -9.81 -6.96 4.00
C LEU A 90 -8.66 -7.74 4.65
N LEU A 91 -8.99 -8.82 5.37
CA LEU A 91 -8.02 -9.77 5.88
C LEU A 91 -7.92 -10.98 4.95
N VAL A 92 -6.71 -11.27 4.47
CA VAL A 92 -6.40 -12.43 3.65
C VAL A 92 -5.56 -13.39 4.47
N GLU A 93 -6.20 -14.44 4.96
CA GLU A 93 -5.58 -15.49 5.75
C GLU A 93 -5.17 -16.67 4.85
N HIS A 94 -3.97 -17.19 5.05
CA HIS A 94 -3.52 -18.36 4.33
C HIS A 94 -4.34 -19.59 4.77
N GLN A 95 -4.94 -20.28 3.80
CA GLN A 95 -5.56 -21.59 4.04
C GLN A 95 -5.24 -22.50 2.87
N LYS A 96 -4.50 -23.56 3.16
CA LYS A 96 -4.13 -24.60 2.19
C LYS A 96 -5.38 -25.28 1.63
N ASP A 97 -5.35 -25.58 0.33
CA ASP A 97 -6.38 -26.27 -0.42
C ASP A 97 -7.74 -25.53 -0.37
N SER A 98 -7.70 -24.20 -0.27
CA SER A 98 -8.91 -23.38 -0.20
C SER A 98 -9.52 -23.18 -1.58
N ILE A 99 -10.65 -23.84 -1.82
CA ILE A 99 -11.42 -23.75 -3.07
C ILE A 99 -12.36 -22.53 -3.06
N SER A 100 -12.60 -21.94 -1.88
CA SER A 100 -13.56 -20.84 -1.71
C SER A 100 -12.95 -19.51 -2.15
N GLU A 101 -13.56 -18.88 -3.16
CA GLU A 101 -13.21 -17.52 -3.59
C GLU A 101 -13.99 -16.42 -2.82
N GLU A 102 -14.93 -16.82 -1.96
CA GLU A 102 -15.82 -15.90 -1.27
C GLU A 102 -15.09 -15.03 -0.23
N ILE A 103 -15.43 -13.74 -0.24
CA ILE A 103 -15.15 -12.81 0.84
C ILE A 103 -16.33 -12.90 1.80
N ARG A 104 -16.06 -13.23 3.06
CA ARG A 104 -17.08 -13.34 4.11
C ARG A 104 -16.81 -12.32 5.20
N GLU A 105 -17.87 -11.79 5.77
CA GLU A 105 -17.75 -11.02 6.99
C GLU A 105 -17.35 -11.96 8.14
N HIS A 106 -16.40 -11.52 8.96
CA HIS A 106 -15.91 -12.27 10.10
C HIS A 106 -15.90 -11.39 11.34
N ASP A 107 -16.41 -11.94 12.42
CA ASP A 107 -16.49 -11.32 13.73
C ASP A 107 -15.21 -11.61 14.53
N ILE A 108 -14.58 -10.55 15.01
CA ILE A 108 -13.35 -10.58 15.77
C ILE A 108 -13.68 -10.12 17.17
N ASP A 109 -13.50 -10.99 18.15
CA ASP A 109 -13.61 -10.59 19.54
C ASP A 109 -12.33 -9.85 19.97
N ILE A 110 -12.51 -8.62 20.45
CA ILE A 110 -11.45 -7.79 20.96
C ILE A 110 -11.69 -7.58 22.45
N GLU A 111 -10.75 -8.09 23.24
CA GLU A 111 -10.79 -8.02 24.69
C GLU A 111 -10.95 -6.57 25.19
N GLY A 112 -12.00 -6.34 26.00
CA GLY A 112 -12.34 -5.05 26.58
C GLY A 112 -12.95 -4.04 25.61
N PHE A 113 -13.28 -4.42 24.36
CA PHE A 113 -13.92 -3.54 23.38
C PHE A 113 -15.19 -4.16 22.78
N GLY A 114 -15.21 -5.47 22.57
CA GLY A 114 -16.32 -6.20 21.97
C GLY A 114 -16.00 -6.67 20.56
N THR A 115 -17.06 -7.01 19.80
CA THR A 115 -16.91 -7.67 18.51
C THR A 115 -16.78 -6.68 17.34
N ILE A 116 -15.74 -6.85 16.53
CA ILE A 116 -15.49 -6.09 15.31
C ILE A 116 -15.70 -6.99 14.10
N ARG A 117 -16.56 -6.56 13.19
CA ARG A 117 -16.81 -7.24 11.92
C ARG A 117 -15.97 -6.66 10.81
N ILE A 118 -15.17 -7.48 10.12
CA ILE A 118 -14.39 -7.09 8.94
C ILE A 118 -14.55 -8.10 7.80
N ASN A 119 -14.18 -7.71 6.58
CA ASN A 119 -14.13 -8.65 5.46
C ASN A 119 -12.91 -9.57 5.60
N LYS A 120 -13.12 -10.86 5.39
CA LYS A 120 -12.09 -11.88 5.42
C LYS A 120 -12.18 -12.79 4.20
N ARG A 121 -11.03 -13.11 3.62
CA ARG A 121 -10.85 -14.16 2.62
C ARG A 121 -9.82 -15.16 3.13
N LYS A 122 -10.08 -16.44 2.89
CA LYS A 122 -9.13 -17.52 3.16
C LYS A 122 -8.70 -18.14 1.84
N THR A 123 -7.41 -18.12 1.55
CA THR A 123 -6.90 -18.65 0.28
C THR A 123 -5.42 -19.01 0.38
N ASP A 124 -4.99 -19.99 -0.40
CA ASP A 124 -3.59 -20.24 -0.76
C ASP A 124 -3.27 -19.74 -2.17
N ASN A 125 -4.30 -19.43 -2.97
CA ASN A 125 -4.16 -18.83 -4.29
C ASN A 125 -4.18 -17.29 -4.21
N TYR A 126 -3.01 -16.71 -3.92
CA TYR A 126 -2.82 -15.25 -3.91
C TYR A 126 -2.82 -14.62 -5.31
N GLU A 127 -2.73 -15.42 -6.40
CA GLU A 127 -2.72 -14.91 -7.77
C GLU A 127 -3.97 -14.08 -8.08
N ILE A 128 -5.14 -14.53 -7.61
CA ILE A 128 -6.42 -13.82 -7.82
C ILE A 128 -6.35 -12.43 -7.20
N ILE A 129 -5.76 -12.30 -6.01
CA ILE A 129 -5.65 -11.03 -5.30
C ILE A 129 -4.74 -10.09 -6.08
N TYR A 130 -3.57 -10.57 -6.52
CA TYR A 130 -2.64 -9.74 -7.28
C TYR A 130 -3.20 -9.33 -8.65
N LYS A 131 -3.96 -10.21 -9.33
CA LYS A 131 -4.68 -9.87 -10.56
C LYS A 131 -5.78 -8.84 -10.32
N SER A 132 -6.54 -8.96 -9.23
CA SER A 132 -7.53 -7.94 -8.87
C SER A 132 -6.87 -6.60 -8.59
N LEU A 133 -5.75 -6.59 -7.87
CA LEU A 133 -4.99 -5.37 -7.59
C LEU A 133 -4.38 -4.75 -8.85
N SER A 134 -3.86 -5.56 -9.79
CA SER A 134 -3.29 -5.04 -11.04
C SER A 134 -4.32 -4.38 -11.94
N ASN A 135 -5.57 -4.83 -11.87
CA ASN A 135 -6.68 -4.29 -12.66
C ASN A 135 -7.36 -3.07 -12.01
N LEU A 136 -6.93 -2.66 -10.80
CA LEU A 136 -7.46 -1.46 -10.17
C LEU A 136 -6.95 -0.22 -10.91
N HIS A 137 -7.85 0.43 -11.64
CA HIS A 137 -7.61 1.77 -12.18
C HIS A 137 -7.73 2.80 -11.05
N LEU A 138 -6.60 3.11 -10.40
CA LEU A 138 -6.52 4.21 -9.46
C LEU A 138 -6.56 5.53 -10.25
N SER A 139 -7.43 6.45 -9.84
CA SER A 139 -7.48 7.78 -10.43
C SER A 139 -6.15 8.50 -10.20
N VAL A 140 -5.57 9.01 -11.28
CA VAL A 140 -4.32 9.79 -11.21
C VAL A 140 -4.60 11.05 -10.41
N SER A 141 -3.82 11.33 -9.36
CA SER A 141 -4.01 12.54 -8.57
C SER A 141 -3.68 13.77 -9.42
N ALA A 142 -4.35 14.90 -9.15
CA ALA A 142 -4.01 16.17 -9.80
C ALA A 142 -2.55 16.57 -9.56
N MET A 143 -1.95 16.11 -8.46
CA MET A 143 -0.55 16.36 -8.13
C MET A 143 0.39 15.57 -9.03
N ASP A 144 0.05 14.33 -9.36
CA ASP A 144 0.83 13.51 -10.29
C ASP A 144 0.69 14.03 -11.72
N VAL A 145 -0.50 14.50 -12.10
CA VAL A 145 -0.70 15.22 -13.37
C VAL A 145 0.17 16.47 -13.43
N ARG A 146 0.23 17.27 -12.35
CA ARG A 146 1.10 18.46 -12.30
C ARG A 146 2.59 18.11 -12.41
N LYS A 147 3.07 17.06 -11.72
CA LYS A 147 4.46 16.59 -11.86
C LYS A 147 4.79 16.23 -13.31
N VAL A 148 3.88 15.52 -13.99
CA VAL A 148 4.04 15.17 -15.41
C VAL A 148 4.03 16.42 -16.29
N GLN A 149 3.14 17.38 -16.03
CA GLN A 149 3.08 18.66 -16.75
C GLN A 149 4.35 19.49 -16.58
N ASP A 150 4.94 19.53 -15.38
CA ASP A 150 6.18 20.25 -15.10
C ASP A 150 7.34 19.66 -15.89
N VAL A 151 7.49 18.33 -15.87
CA VAL A 151 8.50 17.62 -16.68
C VAL A 151 8.27 17.87 -18.17
N PHE A 152 7.01 17.79 -18.64
CA PHE A 152 6.67 18.03 -20.05
C PHE A 152 6.97 19.48 -20.49
N LYS A 153 6.72 20.46 -19.62
CA LYS A 153 7.01 21.87 -19.88
C LYS A 153 8.51 22.11 -20.03
N GLU A 154 9.32 21.52 -19.16
CA GLU A 154 10.79 21.61 -19.16
C GLU A 154 11.39 21.02 -20.44
N ILE A 155 10.84 19.89 -20.91
CA ILE A 155 11.16 19.29 -22.22
C ILE A 155 10.81 20.27 -23.35
N LYS A 156 9.60 20.85 -23.34
CA LYS A 156 9.13 21.76 -24.40
C LYS A 156 9.92 23.08 -24.45
N THR A 157 10.42 23.56 -23.31
CA THR A 157 11.20 24.81 -23.23
C THR A 157 12.70 24.62 -23.53
N GLY A 158 13.14 23.40 -23.86
CA GLY A 158 14.53 23.13 -24.24
C GLY A 158 15.52 23.09 -23.08
N GLY A 159 15.09 22.65 -21.89
CA GLY A 159 16.00 22.41 -20.76
C GLY A 159 17.02 21.29 -21.03
N GLU A 160 18.02 21.12 -20.14
CA GLU A 160 19.10 20.11 -20.24
C GLU A 160 18.64 18.64 -20.06
N ILE A 161 17.45 18.27 -20.53
CA ILE A 161 16.98 16.89 -20.47
C ILE A 161 17.34 16.19 -21.79
N LYS A 162 18.32 15.29 -21.72
CA LYS A 162 18.64 14.35 -22.81
C LYS A 162 17.51 13.33 -22.91
N VAL A 163 16.65 13.47 -23.92
CA VAL A 163 15.67 12.43 -24.27
C VAL A 163 16.44 11.25 -24.85
N SER A 164 16.59 10.18 -24.05
CA SER A 164 17.14 8.90 -24.50
C SER A 164 15.99 7.89 -24.62
N ILE A 165 15.93 7.22 -25.76
CA ILE A 165 15.03 6.09 -25.98
C ILE A 165 15.76 4.87 -25.44
N THR A 166 15.29 4.32 -24.32
CA THR A 166 15.78 3.04 -23.80
C THR A 166 14.59 2.15 -23.50
N ASP A 167 14.64 0.91 -23.97
CA ASP A 167 13.71 -0.16 -23.60
C ASP A 167 14.06 -0.74 -22.22
N ASP A 168 15.17 -0.29 -21.62
CA ASP A 168 15.73 -0.84 -20.39
C ASP A 168 15.82 0.24 -19.30
N LEU A 169 14.84 0.23 -18.39
CA LEU A 169 14.78 1.12 -17.23
C LEU A 169 15.99 0.98 -16.29
N GLU A 170 16.68 -0.17 -16.29
CA GLU A 170 17.79 -0.43 -15.37
C GLU A 170 19.06 0.35 -15.70
N THR A 171 19.16 0.91 -16.91
CA THR A 171 20.31 1.71 -17.37
C THR A 171 20.28 3.17 -16.93
N LEU A 172 19.16 3.63 -16.35
CA LEU A 172 18.95 5.02 -16.00
C LEU A 172 19.71 5.41 -14.72
N LYS A 173 20.40 6.56 -14.76
CA LYS A 173 21.12 7.08 -13.60
C LYS A 173 20.15 7.77 -12.64
N ASN A 174 20.34 7.55 -11.34
CA ASN A 174 19.62 8.29 -10.30
C ASN A 174 19.88 9.80 -10.45
N GLY A 175 18.87 10.55 -10.89
CA GLY A 175 18.93 12.00 -11.11
C GLY A 175 18.41 12.45 -12.48
N GLU A 176 18.27 11.54 -13.44
CA GLU A 176 17.72 11.86 -14.76
C GLU A 176 16.18 11.87 -14.74
N LYS A 177 15.56 12.97 -15.21
CA LYS A 177 14.11 13.05 -15.40
C LYS A 177 13.74 12.39 -16.72
N VAL A 178 13.07 11.24 -16.66
CA VAL A 178 12.66 10.47 -17.84
C VAL A 178 11.14 10.37 -17.89
N LEU A 179 10.54 10.69 -19.04
CA LEU A 179 9.11 10.51 -19.30
C LEU A 179 8.94 9.44 -20.39
N ALA A 180 8.52 8.23 -19.99
CA ALA A 180 8.20 7.15 -20.92
C ALA A 180 6.71 7.20 -21.29
N ILE A 181 6.39 7.18 -22.58
CA ILE A 181 5.02 7.19 -23.11
C ILE A 181 4.82 5.94 -23.97
N GLY A 182 3.96 5.03 -23.53
CA GLY A 182 3.59 3.82 -24.26
C GLY A 182 2.10 3.81 -24.65
N SER A 183 1.77 3.21 -25.79
CA SER A 183 0.38 2.97 -26.22
C SER A 183 -0.11 1.61 -25.73
N ILE A 184 -1.32 1.55 -25.17
CA ILE A 184 -1.96 0.31 -24.69
C ILE A 184 -2.27 -0.67 -25.85
N ASN A 185 -2.34 -0.18 -27.09
CA ASN A 185 -2.73 -0.98 -28.26
C ASN A 185 -1.64 -0.97 -29.33
N ASN A 186 -0.56 -1.75 -29.16
CA ASN A 186 0.05 -2.44 -30.31
C ASN A 186 1.14 -3.43 -29.90
N LYS A 187 0.99 -4.66 -30.39
CA LYS A 187 1.98 -5.75 -30.27
C LYS A 187 3.19 -5.60 -31.20
N ASN A 188 3.43 -4.41 -31.76
CA ASN A 188 4.63 -4.07 -32.54
C ASN A 188 4.88 -2.56 -32.38
N MET A 189 5.97 -2.20 -31.71
CA MET A 189 6.37 -0.82 -31.49
C MET A 189 6.98 -0.24 -32.78
N SER A 190 6.23 0.64 -33.45
CA SER A 190 6.76 1.47 -34.54
C SER A 190 6.34 2.92 -34.34
N SER A 191 7.38 3.76 -34.16
CA SER A 191 7.47 5.22 -34.32
C SER A 191 6.72 6.15 -33.33
N ILE A 192 7.47 7.08 -32.71
CA ILE A 192 6.92 8.33 -32.17
C ILE A 192 7.81 9.53 -32.57
N LEU A 193 7.22 10.30 -33.49
CA LEU A 193 7.33 11.71 -33.89
C LEU A 193 8.67 12.46 -33.77
N HIS A 194 9.21 12.73 -34.97
CA HIS A 194 10.14 13.81 -35.27
C HIS A 194 9.33 15.01 -35.78
N GLN A 195 9.60 16.22 -35.27
CA GLN A 195 9.40 17.42 -36.08
C GLN A 195 10.43 18.48 -35.75
N LYS A 196 10.90 19.10 -36.84
CA LYS A 196 12.03 20.03 -36.99
C LYS A 196 11.98 21.27 -36.11
#